data_AF-A0A931CCI7-F1
#
_entry.id   AF-A0A931CCI7-F1
#
_cell.length_a   1.000
_cell.length_b   1.000
_cell.length_c   1.000
_cell.angle_alpha   90.00
_cell.angle_beta   90.00
_cell.angle_gamma   90.00
#
_symmetry.space_group_name_H-M   'P 1'
#
loop_
_entity.id
_entity.type
_entity.pdbx_description
1 polymer ?
#
loop_
_entity_poly.entity_id
_entity_poly.type
_entity_poly.pdbx_seq_one_letter_code
_entity_poly.pdbx_strand_id
1 'polypeptide(L)'
;MNQSDDDPPPPHRLTPAERKTFPVIAGILGTLSAVAQFLTSHIQNGLWLFAVSVVVAIVIAVVTIAVMRTRRAAILIGALVVAVSAGGAVGYLVGQQEGGGEAGAPRSPAPGPSEPATRSAPATSVDTNPRGLTIDSELNGLRVGLLADIRGQMNALQPGEEIWILVQPQDSERVFPQGSCNRLSTTAWKCVDAAFGEQADPEGLHFWVTAVVIRAADEPKYKGYYESGFPQTEPPVKPVSTSKPIEVIRG
;
A
#
# COMPACT_ATOMS: atom_id res chain seq x y z
N MET A 1 -13.13 37.43 48.96
CA MET A 1 -13.17 35.96 49.06
C MET A 1 -14.48 35.52 48.42
N ASN A 2 -14.45 35.08 47.16
CA ASN A 2 -15.61 34.48 46.49
C ASN A 2 -15.39 32.98 46.48
N GLN A 3 -16.26 32.26 47.18
CA GLN A 3 -16.30 30.81 47.25
C GLN A 3 -17.23 30.37 46.11
N SER A 4 -16.66 29.83 45.03
CA SER A 4 -17.43 29.21 43.96
C SER A 4 -17.87 27.84 44.42
N ASP A 5 -19.17 27.67 44.64
CA ASP A 5 -19.83 26.38 44.81
C ASP A 5 -19.94 25.68 43.44
N ASP A 6 -18.95 24.87 43.10
CA ASP A 6 -19.03 23.90 42.01
C ASP A 6 -19.69 22.62 42.51
N ASP A 7 -21.02 22.58 42.49
CA ASP A 7 -21.76 21.34 42.72
C ASP A 7 -21.61 20.41 41.51
N PRO A 8 -21.22 19.13 41.70
CA PRO A 8 -21.03 18.20 40.61
C PRO A 8 -22.36 17.87 39.92
N PRO A 9 -22.38 17.76 38.58
CA PRO A 9 -23.61 17.49 37.84
C PRO A 9 -24.19 16.12 38.23
N PRO A 10 -25.53 16.00 38.28
CA PRO A 10 -26.18 14.76 38.66
C PRO A 10 -25.89 13.64 37.66
N PRO A 11 -25.71 12.39 38.14
CA PRO A 11 -25.37 11.27 37.28
C PRO A 11 -26.49 10.97 36.29
N HIS A 12 -26.13 10.85 35.01
CA HIS A 12 -27.04 10.52 33.92
C HIS A 12 -27.72 9.17 34.18
N ARG A 13 -29.06 9.18 34.35
CA ARG A 13 -29.86 7.96 34.44
C ARG A 13 -30.12 7.40 33.05
N LEU A 14 -29.54 6.23 32.77
CA LEU A 14 -29.79 5.46 31.54
C LEU A 14 -31.26 5.07 31.41
N THR A 15 -31.79 5.27 30.21
CA THR A 15 -33.16 4.95 29.82
C THR A 15 -33.38 3.42 29.77
N PRO A 16 -34.64 2.93 29.89
CA PRO A 16 -34.94 1.49 29.82
C PRO A 16 -34.53 0.83 28.51
N ALA A 17 -34.45 1.60 27.42
CA ALA A 17 -33.98 1.12 26.12
C ALA A 17 -32.46 0.86 26.15
N GLU A 18 -31.68 1.77 26.75
CA GLU A 18 -30.22 1.62 26.87
C GLU A 18 -29.84 0.41 27.73
N ARG A 19 -30.56 0.13 28.82
CA ARG A 19 -30.29 -1.05 29.68
C ARG A 19 -30.40 -2.39 28.95
N LYS A 20 -31.22 -2.48 27.90
CA LYS A 20 -31.36 -3.71 27.10
C LYS A 20 -30.25 -3.88 26.08
N THR A 21 -29.66 -2.78 25.60
CA THR A 21 -28.60 -2.80 24.58
C THR A 21 -27.22 -3.04 25.18
N PHE A 22 -26.97 -2.58 26.41
CA PHE A 22 -25.70 -2.76 27.13
C PHE A 22 -25.20 -4.22 27.21
N PRO A 23 -26.00 -5.23 27.60
CA PRO A 23 -25.50 -6.60 27.69
C PRO A 23 -25.18 -7.21 26.32
N VAL A 24 -25.86 -6.76 25.26
CA VAL A 24 -25.59 -7.22 23.88
C VAL A 24 -24.25 -6.66 23.40
N ILE A 25 -23.98 -5.38 23.64
CA ILE A 25 -22.71 -4.74 23.28
C ILE A 25 -21.55 -5.35 24.08
N ALA A 26 -21.73 -5.57 25.38
CA ALA A 26 -20.72 -6.20 26.23
C ALA A 26 -20.41 -7.64 25.78
N GLY A 27 -21.44 -8.40 25.36
CA GLY A 27 -21.26 -9.74 24.79
C GLY A 27 -20.44 -9.73 23.50
N ILE A 28 -20.75 -8.82 22.58
CA ILE A 28 -20.03 -8.68 21.31
C ILE A 28 -18.56 -8.31 21.56
N LEU A 29 -18.30 -7.31 22.42
CA LEU A 29 -16.94 -6.89 22.76
C LEU A 29 -16.13 -8.01 23.42
N GLY A 30 -16.76 -8.79 24.31
CA GLY A 30 -16.13 -9.96 24.93
C GLY A 30 -15.71 -11.01 23.90
N THR A 31 -16.60 -11.32 22.94
CA THR A 31 -16.28 -12.29 21.87
C THR A 31 -15.18 -11.80 20.93
N LEU A 32 -15.19 -10.52 20.57
CA LEU A 32 -14.15 -9.93 19.72
C LEU A 32 -12.77 -9.96 20.41
N SER A 33 -12.73 -9.68 21.72
CA SER A 33 -11.49 -9.75 22.49
C SER A 33 -10.92 -11.18 22.55
N ALA A 34 -11.77 -12.18 22.76
CA ALA A 34 -11.35 -13.59 22.77
C ALA A 34 -10.82 -14.05 21.40
N VAL A 35 -11.47 -13.61 20.31
CA VAL A 35 -11.01 -13.90 18.94
C VAL A 35 -9.66 -13.23 18.66
N ALA A 36 -9.46 -11.97 19.08
CA ALA A 36 -8.20 -11.27 18.89
C ALA A 36 -7.03 -11.91 19.66
N GLN A 37 -7.28 -12.40 20.89
CA GLN A 37 -6.28 -13.15 21.68
C GLN A 37 -5.96 -14.51 21.07
N PHE A 38 -6.97 -15.20 20.53
CA PHE A 38 -6.76 -16.46 19.82
C PHE A 38 -5.91 -16.26 18.56
N LEU A 39 -6.20 -15.21 17.78
CA LEU A 39 -5.48 -14.88 16.55
C LEU A 39 -4.01 -14.52 16.79
N THR A 40 -3.70 -13.75 17.84
CA THR A 40 -2.31 -13.41 18.17
C THR A 40 -1.47 -14.63 18.58
N SER A 41 -2.09 -15.68 19.11
CA SER A 41 -1.37 -16.90 19.51
C SER A 41 -1.00 -17.85 18.35
N HIS A 42 -1.58 -17.68 17.16
CA HIS A 42 -1.51 -18.68 16.07
C HIS A 42 -0.92 -18.15 14.73
N ILE A 43 -0.27 -16.98 14.74
CA ILE A 43 0.34 -16.33 13.54
C ILE A 43 1.67 -17.00 13.13
N GLN A 44 1.70 -18.32 12.96
CA GLN A 44 2.85 -19.02 12.36
C GLN A 44 2.52 -19.75 11.05
N ASN A 45 1.23 -19.91 10.71
CA ASN A 45 0.82 -20.62 9.49
C ASN A 45 -0.07 -19.72 8.63
N GLY A 46 0.44 -19.21 7.50
CA GLY A 46 -0.30 -18.32 6.58
C GLY A 46 -1.65 -18.88 6.11
N LEU A 47 -1.82 -20.21 6.09
CA LEU A 47 -3.08 -20.88 5.77
C LEU A 47 -4.22 -20.55 6.75
N TRP A 48 -3.90 -20.32 8.03
CA TRP A 48 -4.89 -19.96 9.05
C TRP A 48 -5.43 -18.54 8.87
N LEU A 49 -4.59 -17.60 8.43
CA LEU A 49 -5.02 -16.22 8.15
C LEU A 49 -6.02 -16.16 7.00
N PHE A 50 -5.82 -16.96 5.95
CA PHE A 50 -6.80 -17.10 4.87
C PHE A 50 -8.13 -17.67 5.38
N ALA A 51 -8.11 -18.74 6.18
CA ALA A 51 -9.33 -19.33 6.73
C ALA A 51 -10.10 -18.35 7.62
N VAL A 52 -9.42 -17.62 8.50
CA VAL A 52 -10.03 -16.59 9.35
C VAL A 52 -10.62 -15.45 8.52
N SER A 53 -9.89 -14.97 7.51
CA SER A 53 -10.36 -13.91 6.61
C SER A 53 -11.66 -14.30 5.91
N VAL A 54 -11.74 -15.55 5.41
CA VAL A 54 -12.96 -16.08 4.77
C VAL A 54 -14.12 -16.15 5.75
N VAL A 55 -13.90 -16.62 6.99
CA VAL A 55 -14.95 -16.67 8.02
C VAL A 55 -15.45 -15.27 8.37
N VAL A 56 -14.56 -14.29 8.54
CA VAL A 56 -14.93 -12.90 8.81
C VAL A 56 -15.76 -12.32 7.66
N ALA A 57 -15.36 -12.56 6.42
CA ALA A 57 -16.11 -12.11 5.24
C ALA A 57 -17.52 -12.70 5.19
N ILE A 58 -17.67 -13.99 5.52
CA ILE A 58 -18.97 -14.67 5.58
C ILE A 58 -19.85 -14.07 6.68
N VAL A 59 -19.31 -13.82 7.88
CA VAL A 59 -20.06 -13.23 8.99
C VAL A 59 -20.56 -11.82 8.62
N ILE A 60 -19.71 -11.00 8.01
CA ILE A 60 -20.10 -9.67 7.52
C ILE A 60 -21.25 -9.79 6.52
N ALA A 61 -21.13 -10.65 5.51
CA ALA A 61 -22.17 -10.85 4.51
C ALA A 61 -23.51 -11.29 5.14
N VAL A 62 -23.49 -12.22 6.10
CA VAL A 62 -24.69 -12.67 6.81
C VAL A 62 -25.33 -11.53 7.62
N VAL A 63 -24.52 -10.75 8.33
CA VAL A 63 -25.01 -9.57 9.09
C VAL A 63 -25.61 -8.54 8.13
N THR A 64 -24.97 -8.23 7.01
CA THR A 64 -25.49 -7.30 6.01
C THR A 64 -26.81 -7.79 5.44
N ILE A 65 -26.95 -9.08 5.10
CA ILE A 65 -28.20 -9.66 4.61
C ILE A 65 -29.30 -9.60 5.68
N ALA A 66 -28.97 -9.93 6.94
CA ALA A 66 -29.91 -9.86 8.05
C ALA A 66 -30.41 -8.42 8.30
N VAL A 67 -29.50 -7.44 8.25
CA VAL A 67 -29.81 -6.00 8.39
C VAL A 67 -30.62 -5.49 7.20
N MET A 68 -30.33 -5.93 5.98
CA MET A 68 -31.11 -5.54 4.79
C MET A 68 -32.54 -6.11 4.82
N ARG A 69 -32.76 -7.27 5.46
CA ARG A 69 -34.09 -7.85 5.65
C ARG A 69 -34.91 -7.12 6.71
N THR A 70 -34.29 -6.49 7.70
CA THR A 70 -34.95 -5.65 8.70
C THR A 70 -35.02 -4.19 8.20
N ARG A 71 -35.80 -3.96 7.12
CA ARG A 71 -36.00 -2.69 6.39
C ARG A 71 -36.58 -1.49 7.18
N ARG A 72 -36.22 -1.27 8.45
CA ARG A 72 -36.64 -0.06 9.19
C ARG A 72 -35.56 0.61 10.05
N ALA A 73 -34.29 0.20 10.00
CA ALA A 73 -33.21 0.89 10.74
C ALA A 73 -31.89 1.01 9.96
N ALA A 74 -31.97 1.29 8.66
CA ALA A 74 -30.83 1.21 7.74
C ALA A 74 -29.86 2.43 7.76
N ILE A 75 -30.00 3.39 8.69
CA ILE A 75 -29.24 4.66 8.61
C ILE A 75 -28.06 4.73 9.60
N LEU A 76 -27.99 3.87 10.63
CA LEU A 76 -26.97 4.02 11.69
C LEU A 76 -25.77 3.05 11.64
N ILE A 77 -25.77 2.03 10.78
CA ILE A 77 -24.68 1.02 10.76
C ILE A 77 -23.61 1.33 9.70
N GLY A 78 -23.90 2.20 8.72
CA GLY A 78 -22.94 2.61 7.69
C GLY A 78 -21.69 3.34 8.23
N ALA A 79 -21.75 3.90 9.43
CA ALA A 79 -20.63 4.62 10.04
C ALA A 79 -19.65 3.73 10.82
N LEU A 80 -20.05 2.52 11.26
CA LEU A 80 -19.20 1.71 12.15
C LEU A 80 -18.18 0.85 11.40
N VAL A 81 -18.44 0.50 10.13
CA VAL A 81 -17.53 -0.32 9.31
C VAL A 81 -16.34 0.49 8.78
N VAL A 82 -16.47 1.81 8.67
CA VAL A 82 -15.39 2.72 8.25
C VAL A 82 -14.41 3.03 9.39
N ALA A 83 -14.83 2.89 10.65
CA ALA A 83 -13.95 3.17 11.79
C ALA A 83 -12.90 2.07 12.07
N VAL A 84 -13.17 0.81 11.69
CA VAL A 84 -12.24 -0.31 11.94
C VAL A 84 -11.09 -0.33 10.91
N SER A 85 -11.26 0.31 9.75
CA SER A 85 -10.20 0.40 8.72
C SER A 85 -9.19 1.53 8.97
N ALA A 86 -9.52 2.51 9.82
CA ALA A 86 -8.62 3.62 10.17
C ALA A 86 -7.71 3.35 11.39
N GLY A 87 -7.96 2.30 12.18
CA GLY A 87 -7.21 1.98 13.40
C GLY A 87 -5.97 1.09 13.21
N GLY A 88 -5.71 0.59 12.00
CA GLY A 88 -4.64 -0.38 11.72
C GLY A 88 -3.24 0.20 11.51
N ALA A 89 -3.05 1.52 11.58
CA ALA A 89 -1.80 2.19 11.23
C ALA A 89 -0.94 2.66 12.42
N VAL A 90 -1.34 2.40 13.68
CA VAL A 90 -0.61 2.86 14.88
C VAL A 90 -0.06 1.64 15.64
N GLY A 91 0.97 1.00 15.10
CA GLY A 91 1.55 -0.21 15.72
C GLY A 91 3.02 -0.46 15.40
N TYR A 92 3.76 0.51 14.85
CA TYR A 92 5.13 0.26 14.39
C TYR A 92 6.08 1.44 14.62
N LEU A 93 6.08 2.03 15.82
CA LEU A 93 7.06 3.06 16.21
C LEU A 93 7.52 2.95 17.68
N VAL A 94 7.78 1.74 18.17
CA VAL A 94 8.52 1.55 19.43
C VAL A 94 9.45 0.36 19.27
N GLY A 95 10.75 0.65 19.14
CA GLY A 95 11.77 -0.39 19.17
C GLY A 95 13.08 -0.01 18.51
N GLN A 96 13.79 0.99 19.05
CA GLN A 96 15.23 0.93 19.26
C GLN A 96 15.72 2.21 19.96
N GLN A 97 15.89 2.10 21.27
CA GLN A 97 16.71 3.02 22.05
C GLN A 97 17.58 2.15 22.97
N GLU A 98 18.79 2.65 23.21
CA GLU A 98 19.88 2.09 24.04
C GLU A 98 20.89 1.18 23.34
N GLY A 99 21.94 1.87 22.86
CA GLY A 99 23.24 1.30 22.52
C GLY A 99 24.28 2.40 22.64
N GLY A 100 24.52 2.87 23.87
CA GLY A 100 25.57 3.83 24.19
C GLY A 100 26.96 3.18 24.05
N GLY A 101 27.84 3.85 23.33
CA GLY A 101 29.23 3.43 23.11
C GLY A 101 30.06 4.64 22.70
N GLU A 102 30.40 5.45 23.69
CA GLU A 102 31.24 6.63 23.61
C GLU A 102 32.72 6.22 23.56
N ALA A 103 33.44 6.59 22.50
CA ALA A 103 34.90 6.81 22.55
C ALA A 103 35.42 7.47 21.26
N GLY A 104 36.03 8.65 21.41
CA GLY A 104 37.18 9.05 20.59
C GLY A 104 36.92 10.06 19.47
N ALA A 105 36.84 11.35 19.82
CA ALA A 105 37.38 12.42 18.99
C ALA A 105 38.93 12.32 19.02
N PRO A 106 39.71 12.78 18.00
CA PRO A 106 39.66 14.19 17.61
C PRO A 106 40.05 14.56 16.16
N ARG A 107 39.79 15.85 15.86
CA ARG A 107 40.47 16.77 14.91
C ARG A 107 40.06 16.77 13.43
N SER A 108 39.28 17.82 13.14
CA SER A 108 39.20 18.58 11.88
C SER A 108 40.59 18.99 11.34
N PRO A 109 40.73 19.16 10.02
CA PRO A 109 40.80 20.54 9.52
C PRO A 109 39.97 20.82 8.25
N ALA A 110 39.27 21.96 8.30
CA ALA A 110 39.11 23.05 7.30
C ALA A 110 38.82 22.78 5.80
N PRO A 111 38.08 23.70 5.13
CA PRO A 111 37.36 23.44 3.89
C PRO A 111 38.21 23.72 2.63
N GLY A 112 38.19 22.78 1.69
CA GLY A 112 38.64 23.00 0.31
C GLY A 112 37.53 23.64 -0.53
N PRO A 113 37.87 24.53 -1.48
CA PRO A 113 36.90 25.25 -2.29
C PRO A 113 36.15 24.32 -3.25
N SER A 114 34.84 24.56 -3.35
CA SER A 114 33.86 23.87 -4.19
C SER A 114 34.29 23.82 -5.66
N GLU A 115 34.56 22.63 -6.17
CA GLU A 115 34.53 22.36 -7.61
C GLU A 115 33.08 22.22 -8.09
N PRO A 116 32.81 22.52 -9.37
CA PRO A 116 31.46 22.66 -9.89
C PRO A 116 30.69 21.34 -9.78
N ALA A 117 29.42 21.43 -9.42
CA ALA A 117 28.46 20.34 -9.53
C ALA A 117 28.45 19.83 -10.98
N THR A 118 29.25 18.79 -11.22
CA THR A 118 29.18 18.00 -12.44
C THR A 118 27.86 17.28 -12.34
N ARG A 119 26.87 17.84 -13.04
CA ARG A 119 25.56 17.25 -13.30
C ARG A 119 25.82 15.87 -13.89
N SER A 120 25.74 14.84 -13.04
CA SER A 120 25.81 13.46 -13.49
C SER A 120 24.74 13.27 -14.55
N ALA A 121 25.18 13.02 -15.77
CA ALA A 121 24.31 12.65 -16.88
C ALA A 121 23.46 11.45 -16.45
N PRO A 122 22.20 11.34 -16.93
CA PRO A 122 21.34 10.22 -16.58
C PRO A 122 22.06 8.92 -16.92
N ALA A 123 22.09 7.99 -15.97
CA ALA A 123 22.62 6.65 -16.20
C ALA A 123 21.96 6.09 -17.45
N THR A 124 22.76 5.84 -18.49
CA THR A 124 22.32 5.22 -19.72
C THR A 124 21.71 3.86 -19.36
N SER A 125 20.38 3.80 -19.27
CA SER A 125 19.67 2.54 -19.03
C SER A 125 19.96 1.64 -20.22
N VAL A 126 20.82 0.66 -20.04
CA VAL A 126 21.06 -0.37 -21.05
C VAL A 126 19.73 -1.08 -21.26
N ASP A 127 19.21 -1.02 -22.48
CA ASP A 127 17.99 -1.71 -22.91
C ASP A 127 18.26 -3.23 -22.85
N THR A 128 18.08 -3.82 -21.67
CA THR A 128 18.10 -5.25 -21.46
C THR A 128 16.68 -5.78 -21.68
N ASN A 129 16.27 -5.86 -22.94
CA ASN A 129 15.04 -6.52 -23.34
C ASN A 129 15.29 -7.83 -24.11
N PRO A 130 16.00 -8.82 -23.52
CA PRO A 130 16.29 -10.09 -24.21
C PRO A 130 15.03 -10.93 -24.46
N ARG A 131 13.88 -10.56 -23.88
CA ARG A 131 12.64 -11.36 -23.89
C ARG A 131 11.50 -10.74 -24.67
N GLY A 132 11.73 -9.63 -25.37
CA GLY A 132 10.68 -8.94 -26.11
C GLY A 132 9.53 -8.44 -25.22
N LEU A 133 9.84 -8.10 -23.96
CA LEU A 133 8.89 -7.48 -23.04
C LEU A 133 8.45 -6.13 -23.60
N THR A 134 7.16 -5.98 -23.86
CA THR A 134 6.58 -4.79 -24.47
C THR A 134 5.28 -4.44 -23.76
N ILE A 135 4.99 -3.15 -23.66
CA ILE A 135 3.69 -2.61 -23.26
C ILE A 135 2.94 -2.31 -24.56
N ASP A 136 1.63 -2.56 -24.58
CA ASP A 136 0.81 -2.31 -25.77
C ASP A 136 0.92 -0.83 -26.20
N SER A 137 1.29 -0.61 -27.46
CA SER A 137 1.61 0.74 -27.99
C SER A 137 0.41 1.68 -28.04
N GLU A 138 -0.81 1.15 -27.99
CA GLU A 138 -2.06 1.94 -27.99
C GLU A 138 -2.18 2.84 -26.75
N LEU A 139 -1.48 2.50 -25.67
CA LEU A 139 -1.44 3.31 -24.45
C LEU A 139 -0.49 4.51 -24.57
N ASN A 140 0.46 4.48 -25.52
CA ASN A 140 1.49 5.51 -25.60
C ASN A 140 0.91 6.86 -26.05
N GLY A 141 1.03 7.88 -25.20
CA GLY A 141 0.43 9.21 -25.37
C GLY A 141 -1.06 9.27 -25.06
N LEU A 142 -1.67 8.16 -24.58
CA LEU A 142 -3.10 8.11 -24.30
C LEU A 142 -3.42 8.84 -22.98
N ARG A 143 -4.59 9.48 -22.95
CA ARG A 143 -5.19 9.98 -21.71
C ARG A 143 -5.85 8.85 -20.95
N VAL A 144 -5.42 8.63 -19.71
CA VAL A 144 -5.90 7.56 -18.83
C VAL A 144 -6.47 8.14 -17.54
N GLY A 145 -7.48 7.50 -16.96
CA GLY A 145 -7.99 7.90 -15.66
C GLY A 145 -6.99 7.65 -14.54
N LEU A 146 -7.39 7.96 -13.29
CA LEU A 146 -6.58 7.71 -12.10
C LEU A 146 -6.13 6.24 -11.99
N LEU A 147 -7.00 5.33 -12.42
CA LEU A 147 -6.72 3.90 -12.52
C LEU A 147 -6.90 3.49 -13.99
N ALA A 148 -5.96 2.71 -14.53
CA ALA A 148 -6.13 2.11 -15.84
C ALA A 148 -5.51 0.72 -15.94
N ASP A 149 -6.10 -0.10 -16.80
CA ASP A 149 -5.55 -1.40 -17.15
C ASP A 149 -4.33 -1.24 -18.06
N ILE A 150 -3.24 -1.91 -17.74
CA ILE A 150 -2.06 -1.99 -18.59
C ILE A 150 -1.92 -3.41 -19.12
N ARG A 151 -1.62 -3.52 -20.41
CA ARG A 151 -1.44 -4.80 -21.10
C ARG A 151 -0.15 -4.78 -21.89
N GLY A 152 0.33 -5.97 -22.20
CA GLY A 152 1.50 -6.11 -23.02
C GLY A 152 1.83 -7.55 -23.36
N GLN A 153 2.98 -7.71 -24.00
CA GLN A 153 3.45 -8.98 -24.53
C GLN A 153 4.87 -9.28 -24.08
N MET A 154 5.23 -10.57 -24.11
CA MET A 154 6.59 -11.05 -23.99
C MET A 154 6.74 -12.43 -24.63
N ASN A 155 7.96 -12.83 -24.96
CA ASN A 155 8.22 -14.12 -25.61
C ASN A 155 7.98 -15.31 -24.66
N ALA A 156 8.42 -15.22 -23.39
CA ALA A 156 8.18 -16.24 -22.38
C ALA A 156 8.47 -15.76 -20.94
N LEU A 157 7.53 -15.99 -20.02
CA LEU A 157 7.71 -15.86 -18.57
C LEU A 157 8.09 -17.22 -17.96
N GLN A 158 9.23 -17.31 -17.28
CA GLN A 158 9.67 -18.55 -16.65
C GLN A 158 8.97 -18.78 -15.30
N PRO A 159 8.90 -20.03 -14.80
CA PRO A 159 8.41 -20.30 -13.46
C PRO A 159 9.22 -19.52 -12.40
N GLY A 160 8.53 -18.89 -11.46
CA GLY A 160 9.15 -18.07 -10.40
C GLY A 160 9.54 -16.65 -10.84
N GLU A 161 9.11 -16.21 -12.02
CA GLU A 161 9.21 -14.83 -12.47
C GLU A 161 7.84 -14.17 -12.53
N GLU A 162 7.84 -12.85 -12.35
CA GLU A 162 6.66 -12.02 -12.35
C GLU A 162 6.92 -10.74 -13.14
N ILE A 163 5.85 -10.18 -13.68
CA ILE A 163 5.89 -8.91 -14.40
C ILE A 163 5.33 -7.84 -13.47
N TRP A 164 6.06 -6.75 -13.33
CA TRP A 164 5.66 -5.59 -12.57
C TRP A 164 5.61 -4.37 -13.48
N ILE A 165 4.73 -3.43 -13.15
CA ILE A 165 4.74 -2.09 -13.77
C ILE A 165 5.34 -1.09 -12.79
N LEU A 166 6.21 -0.25 -13.34
CA LEU A 166 6.78 0.90 -12.70
C LEU A 166 6.17 2.15 -13.33
N VAL A 167 5.53 2.99 -12.52
CA VAL A 167 4.94 4.28 -12.94
C VAL A 167 5.79 5.40 -12.35
N GLN A 168 6.24 6.33 -13.18
CA GLN A 168 7.07 7.46 -12.78
C GLN A 168 6.47 8.75 -13.32
N PRO A 169 6.09 9.72 -12.46
CA PRO A 169 5.73 11.06 -12.95
C PRO A 169 6.90 11.69 -13.69
N GLN A 170 6.66 12.36 -14.83
CA GLN A 170 7.70 12.89 -15.71
C GLN A 170 8.69 13.83 -14.99
N ASP A 171 8.18 14.64 -14.06
CA ASP A 171 8.97 15.62 -13.29
C ASP A 171 9.48 15.07 -11.94
N SER A 172 9.42 13.75 -11.73
CA SER A 172 9.83 13.11 -10.48
C SER A 172 10.88 12.02 -10.73
N GLU A 173 11.86 11.95 -9.85
CA GLU A 173 12.76 10.78 -9.75
C GLU A 173 12.10 9.59 -9.04
N ARG A 174 10.90 9.80 -8.48
CA ARG A 174 10.19 8.77 -7.73
C ARG A 174 9.46 7.83 -8.66
N VAL A 175 9.71 6.54 -8.47
CA VAL A 175 9.08 5.45 -9.21
C VAL A 175 8.14 4.70 -8.27
N PHE A 176 6.92 4.43 -8.74
CA PHE A 176 5.86 3.77 -8.00
C PHE A 176 5.55 2.40 -8.63
N PRO A 177 5.89 1.29 -7.96
CA PRO A 177 5.55 -0.04 -8.44
C PRO A 177 4.06 -0.31 -8.24
N GLN A 178 3.43 -0.91 -9.25
CA GLN A 178 2.01 -1.28 -9.23
C GLN A 178 1.78 -2.74 -8.80
N GLY A 179 2.85 -3.43 -8.38
CA GLY A 179 2.82 -4.84 -8.00
C GLY A 179 2.82 -5.80 -9.19
N SER A 180 2.49 -7.06 -8.90
CA SER A 180 2.54 -8.15 -9.88
C SER A 180 1.32 -8.13 -10.83
N CYS A 181 1.60 -8.37 -12.10
CA CYS A 181 0.61 -8.42 -13.15
C CYS A 181 0.10 -9.84 -13.39
N ASN A 182 -1.17 -9.94 -13.76
CA ASN A 182 -1.81 -11.20 -14.10
C ASN A 182 -1.29 -11.72 -15.43
N ARG A 183 -1.01 -13.02 -15.48
CA ARG A 183 -0.70 -13.73 -16.72
C ARG A 183 -2.00 -14.09 -17.43
N LEU A 184 -2.18 -13.62 -18.66
CA LEU A 184 -3.35 -13.99 -19.49
C LEU A 184 -3.06 -15.22 -20.35
N SER A 185 -1.83 -15.36 -20.83
CA SER A 185 -1.37 -16.51 -21.62
C SER A 185 0.13 -16.73 -21.44
N THR A 186 0.74 -17.60 -22.24
CA THR A 186 2.20 -17.77 -22.22
C THR A 186 2.96 -16.52 -22.62
N THR A 187 2.36 -15.67 -23.46
CA THR A 187 2.97 -14.49 -24.09
C THR A 187 2.29 -13.17 -23.75
N ALA A 188 1.12 -13.18 -23.12
CA ALA A 188 0.35 -11.97 -22.80
C ALA A 188 0.11 -11.82 -21.29
N TRP A 189 0.10 -10.57 -20.85
CA TRP A 189 -0.07 -10.19 -19.44
C TRP A 189 -0.93 -8.94 -19.29
N LYS A 190 -1.48 -8.74 -18.09
CA LYS A 190 -2.34 -7.61 -17.74
C LYS A 190 -2.16 -7.20 -16.29
N CYS A 191 -1.96 -5.92 -16.04
CA CYS A 191 -1.99 -5.30 -14.72
C CYS A 191 -3.32 -4.55 -14.62
N VAL A 192 -4.11 -4.87 -13.60
CA VAL A 192 -5.44 -4.28 -13.40
C VAL A 192 -5.30 -3.09 -12.47
N ASP A 193 -6.02 -2.01 -12.76
CA ASP A 193 -6.10 -0.81 -11.91
C ASP A 193 -4.73 -0.23 -11.52
N ALA A 194 -3.81 -0.11 -12.48
CA ALA A 194 -2.56 0.60 -12.27
C ALA A 194 -2.86 2.09 -11.99
N ALA A 195 -2.25 2.64 -10.93
CA ALA A 195 -2.49 3.99 -10.46
C ALA A 195 -1.56 5.01 -11.15
N PHE A 196 -2.16 6.10 -11.64
CA PHE A 196 -1.49 7.21 -12.31
C PHE A 196 -1.67 8.50 -11.50
N GLY A 197 -0.96 8.55 -10.37
CA GLY A 197 -1.03 9.65 -9.40
C GLY A 197 -2.08 9.44 -8.31
N GLU A 198 -2.37 10.51 -7.59
CA GLU A 198 -3.35 10.58 -6.53
C GLU A 198 -4.59 11.37 -6.97
N GLN A 199 -5.67 11.30 -6.19
CA GLN A 199 -6.91 12.02 -6.49
C GLN A 199 -6.70 13.54 -6.50
N ALA A 200 -5.78 14.05 -5.68
CA ALA A 200 -5.46 15.48 -5.58
C ALA A 200 -4.59 16.00 -6.74
N ASP A 201 -3.98 15.10 -7.53
CA ASP A 201 -3.12 15.52 -8.63
C ASP A 201 -3.93 16.25 -9.72
N PRO A 202 -3.31 17.17 -10.49
CA PRO A 202 -3.96 17.82 -11.63
C PRO A 202 -4.11 16.87 -12.83
N GLU A 203 -5.15 17.10 -13.64
CA GLU A 203 -5.27 16.49 -14.97
C GLU A 203 -4.13 16.99 -15.87
N GLY A 204 -3.73 16.18 -16.85
CA GLY A 204 -2.67 16.50 -17.80
C GLY A 204 -1.25 16.16 -17.31
N LEU A 205 -1.07 15.59 -16.11
CA LEU A 205 0.24 15.10 -15.69
C LEU A 205 0.71 13.94 -16.55
N HIS A 206 2.00 13.94 -16.88
CA HIS A 206 2.63 12.92 -17.69
C HIS A 206 3.31 11.87 -16.81
N PHE A 207 3.16 10.60 -17.18
CA PHE A 207 3.77 9.48 -16.50
C PHE A 207 4.52 8.59 -17.48
N TRP A 208 5.73 8.20 -17.12
CA TRP A 208 6.48 7.13 -17.76
C TRP A 208 6.09 5.79 -17.14
N VAL A 209 5.77 4.83 -18.00
CA VAL A 209 5.38 3.49 -17.62
C VAL A 209 6.40 2.51 -18.16
N THR A 210 6.99 1.71 -17.28
CA THR A 210 7.96 0.68 -17.65
C THR A 210 7.52 -0.67 -17.10
N ALA A 211 7.54 -1.71 -17.92
CA ALA A 211 7.36 -3.08 -17.47
C ALA A 211 8.72 -3.69 -17.13
N VAL A 212 8.78 -4.42 -16.03
CA VAL A 212 9.97 -5.16 -15.62
C VAL A 212 9.61 -6.60 -15.30
N VAL A 213 10.50 -7.53 -15.66
CA VAL A 213 10.44 -8.91 -15.20
C VAL A 213 11.37 -9.03 -14.01
N ILE A 214 10.82 -9.44 -12.86
CA ILE A 214 11.59 -9.73 -11.65
C ILE A 214 11.40 -11.20 -11.28
N ARG A 215 12.30 -11.71 -10.43
CA ARG A 215 12.10 -13.01 -9.79
C ARG A 215 11.22 -12.82 -8.56
N ALA A 216 10.27 -13.71 -8.34
CA ALA A 216 9.38 -13.66 -7.17
C ALA A 216 10.16 -13.64 -5.84
N ALA A 217 11.31 -14.32 -5.78
CA ALA A 217 12.19 -14.30 -4.61
C ALA A 217 12.80 -12.92 -4.29
N ASP A 218 12.87 -12.02 -5.27
CA ASP A 218 13.40 -10.67 -5.13
C ASP A 218 12.30 -9.62 -4.89
N GLU A 219 11.02 -10.04 -4.93
CA GLU A 219 9.86 -9.18 -4.69
C GLU A 219 9.97 -8.35 -3.41
N PRO A 220 10.34 -8.90 -2.23
CA PRO A 220 10.39 -8.11 -1.00
C PRO A 220 11.44 -7.00 -1.05
N LYS A 221 12.55 -7.23 -1.76
CA LYS A 221 13.62 -6.24 -1.94
C LYS A 221 13.16 -5.15 -2.90
N TYR A 222 12.48 -5.53 -3.98
CA TYR A 222 11.92 -4.61 -4.96
C TYR A 222 10.87 -3.70 -4.32
N LYS A 223 9.90 -4.28 -3.62
CA LYS A 223 8.84 -3.55 -2.92
C LYS A 223 9.40 -2.60 -1.86
N GLY A 224 10.22 -3.11 -0.94
CA GLY A 224 10.81 -2.28 0.12
C GLY A 224 11.67 -1.13 -0.42
N TYR A 225 12.35 -1.35 -1.55
CA TYR A 225 13.15 -0.31 -2.20
C TYR A 225 12.32 0.86 -2.71
N TYR A 226 11.23 0.61 -3.45
CA TYR A 226 10.39 1.70 -3.95
C TYR A 226 9.50 2.34 -2.88
N GLU A 227 9.12 1.60 -1.84
CA GLU A 227 8.40 2.15 -0.68
C GLU A 227 9.27 3.12 0.14
N SER A 228 10.60 2.95 0.13
CA SER A 228 11.52 3.76 0.94
C SER A 228 11.57 5.26 0.58
N GLY A 229 11.12 5.63 -0.63
CA GLY A 229 11.00 7.03 -1.04
C GLY A 229 12.29 7.82 -1.21
N PHE A 230 13.47 7.18 -1.12
CA PHE A 230 14.76 7.85 -1.37
C PHE A 230 15.01 8.02 -2.87
N PRO A 231 15.61 9.16 -3.31
CA PRO A 231 16.00 9.37 -4.69
C PRO A 231 17.01 8.32 -5.14
N GLN A 232 16.75 7.70 -6.28
CA GLN A 232 17.31 6.40 -6.68
C GLN A 232 18.47 6.52 -7.65
N THR A 233 19.61 5.88 -7.33
CA THR A 233 20.71 5.69 -8.30
C THR A 233 20.79 4.28 -8.87
N GLU A 234 20.27 3.24 -8.21
CA GLU A 234 20.13 1.89 -8.79
C GLU A 234 19.24 0.98 -7.90
N PRO A 235 18.33 0.15 -8.46
CA PRO A 235 17.58 -0.83 -7.69
C PRO A 235 18.50 -1.91 -7.09
N PRO A 236 18.21 -2.44 -5.89
CA PRO A 236 19.06 -3.41 -5.19
C PRO A 236 19.15 -4.75 -5.92
N VAL A 237 18.23 -4.99 -6.85
CA VAL A 237 18.21 -6.15 -7.73
C VAL A 237 17.98 -5.64 -9.16
N LYS A 238 18.75 -6.15 -10.12
CA LYS A 238 18.52 -5.84 -11.52
C LYS A 238 17.35 -6.68 -12.05
N PRO A 239 16.36 -6.06 -12.73
CA PRO A 239 15.37 -6.81 -13.48
C PRO A 239 16.01 -7.82 -14.43
N VAL A 240 15.32 -8.92 -14.63
CA VAL A 240 15.68 -9.93 -15.64
C VAL A 240 15.50 -9.36 -17.05
N SER A 241 14.48 -8.53 -17.22
CA SER A 241 14.17 -7.83 -18.46
C SER A 241 13.45 -6.53 -18.13
N THR A 242 13.69 -5.51 -18.93
CA THR A 242 13.01 -4.20 -18.83
C THR A 242 12.44 -3.84 -20.20
N SER A 243 11.22 -3.33 -20.26
CA SER A 243 10.64 -2.84 -21.51
C SER A 243 11.15 -1.45 -21.84
N LYS A 244 10.93 -1.00 -23.07
CA LYS A 244 10.98 0.44 -23.34
C LYS A 244 9.87 1.15 -22.55
N PRO A 245 10.14 2.34 -22.01
CA PRO A 245 9.10 3.12 -21.36
C PRO A 245 8.09 3.60 -22.41
N ILE A 246 6.82 3.68 -22.02
CA ILE A 246 5.79 4.42 -22.74
C ILE A 246 5.37 5.63 -21.92
N GLU A 247 4.79 6.62 -22.57
CA GLU A 247 4.22 7.80 -21.93
C GLU A 247 2.70 7.64 -21.82
N VAL A 248 2.11 8.05 -20.70
CA VAL A 248 0.66 8.21 -20.56
C VAL A 248 0.36 9.56 -19.90
N ILE A 249 -0.83 10.09 -20.15
CA ILE A 249 -1.26 11.39 -19.63
C ILE A 249 -2.46 11.19 -18.72
N ARG A 250 -2.48 11.78 -17.52
CA ARG A 250 -3.66 11.76 -16.66
C ARG A 250 -4.79 12.54 -17.33
N GLY A 251 -5.90 11.86 -17.54
CA GLY A 251 -7.12 12.37 -18.15
C GLY A 251 -7.96 13.19 -17.21
#